data_AF-A0A957CXL3-F1
#
_entry.id   AF-A0A957CXL3-F1
#
_cell.length_a   1.000
_cell.length_b   1.000
_cell.length_c   1.000
_cell.angle_alpha   90.00
_cell.angle_beta   90.00
_cell.angle_gamma   90.00
#
_symmetry.space_group_name_H-M   'P 1'
#
loop_
_entity.id
_entity.type
_entity.pdbx_description
1 polymer ?
#
loop_
_entity_poly.entity_id
_entity_poly.type
_entity_poly.pdbx_seq_one_letter_code
_entity_poly.pdbx_strand_id
1 'polypeptide(L)'
;MPTKNRLTRQYLWGQTSLSLFIAIAALNLATSCMFVTAGFFSQSNFLFFTPLLSVTIMIVGAWQETKPLPRALALVIGWLILLGTFALAAIGIAQKGGSLTSTLSAGGAMTLILAGLIGFYGLKTVRAYRNALSAGAEQLLVDLVQIRGEVTLAEAAEELRSSASDAAHIAEQAVASGALAGAVDLPNQRIYSLTMLAQKQAQLASVVQAQGQITMPDLSRELRAPESLIRQWLYQLVRRGRFSGYVNWESDTIYSQEREELQQRHTCPNCAAPLELVGQGIIGCTFCGAEIFV
;
A
#
# COMPACT_ATOMS: atom_id res chain seq x y z
N MET A 1 6.49 -22.02 -7.25
CA MET A 1 5.03 -22.02 -6.98
C MET A 1 4.71 -22.84 -5.71
N PRO A 2 4.59 -22.20 -4.53
CA PRO A 2 3.87 -22.83 -3.41
C PRO A 2 3.09 -21.78 -2.57
N THR A 3 1.89 -21.37 -2.98
CA THR A 3 1.09 -20.42 -2.14
C THR A 3 -0.42 -20.64 -2.13
N LYS A 4 -0.98 -21.51 -2.98
CA LYS A 4 -2.44 -21.66 -3.05
C LYS A 4 -3.08 -22.35 -1.83
N ASN A 5 -2.31 -23.09 -1.03
CA ASN A 5 -2.85 -23.93 0.05
C ASN A 5 -2.86 -23.28 1.45
N ARG A 6 -2.22 -22.12 1.65
CA ARG A 6 -2.26 -21.41 2.96
C ARG A 6 -3.54 -20.59 3.15
N LEU A 7 -4.12 -20.07 2.07
CA LEU A 7 -5.31 -19.20 2.14
C LEU A 7 -6.59 -19.99 2.48
N THR A 8 -6.72 -21.22 1.98
CA THR A 8 -7.89 -22.09 2.25
C THR A 8 -7.95 -22.56 3.71
N ARG A 9 -6.81 -22.90 4.33
CA ARG A 9 -6.78 -23.31 5.75
C ARG A 9 -7.13 -22.17 6.71
N GLN A 10 -6.81 -20.92 6.36
CA GLN A 10 -7.14 -19.73 7.17
C GLN A 10 -8.61 -19.29 7.08
N TYR A 11 -9.38 -19.78 6.11
CA TYR A 11 -10.80 -19.48 6.01
C TYR A 11 -11.66 -20.39 6.91
N LEU A 12 -11.33 -21.68 6.97
CA LEU A 12 -12.06 -22.68 7.76
C LEU A 12 -12.02 -22.43 9.28
N TRP A 13 -10.92 -21.87 9.80
CA TRP A 13 -10.80 -21.57 11.24
C TRP A 13 -11.56 -20.32 11.67
N GLY A 14 -11.73 -19.32 10.79
CA GLY A 14 -12.46 -18.10 11.13
C GLY A 14 -13.98 -18.28 11.21
N GLN A 15 -14.53 -19.27 10.49
CA GLN A 15 -15.97 -19.50 10.44
C GLN A 15 -16.48 -20.28 11.67
N THR A 16 -15.63 -21.10 12.29
CA THR A 16 -15.98 -21.89 13.48
C THR A 16 -15.91 -21.08 14.78
N SER A 17 -15.04 -20.06 14.86
CA SER A 17 -14.99 -19.18 16.04
C SER A 17 -16.23 -18.27 16.11
N LEU A 18 -16.65 -17.68 14.99
CA LEU A 18 -17.80 -16.76 14.94
C LEU A 18 -19.12 -17.43 15.37
N SER A 19 -19.38 -18.66 14.90
CA SER A 19 -20.61 -19.38 15.24
C SER A 19 -20.68 -19.75 16.73
N LEU A 20 -19.53 -20.10 17.33
CA LEU A 20 -19.43 -20.35 18.77
C LEU A 20 -19.76 -19.08 19.58
N PHE A 21 -19.26 -17.91 19.17
CA PHE A 21 -19.57 -16.64 19.84
C PHE A 21 -21.05 -16.28 19.78
N ILE A 22 -21.69 -16.44 18.62
CA ILE A 22 -23.13 -16.18 18.46
C ILE A 22 -23.95 -17.11 19.36
N ALA A 23 -23.58 -18.39 19.44
CA ALA A 23 -24.25 -19.35 20.31
C ALA A 23 -24.12 -18.99 21.80
N ILE A 24 -22.92 -18.59 22.26
CA ILE A 24 -22.70 -18.17 23.65
C ILE A 24 -23.47 -16.88 23.98
N ALA A 25 -23.51 -15.91 23.06
CA ALA A 25 -24.25 -14.67 23.24
C ALA A 25 -25.76 -14.93 23.32
N ALA A 26 -26.31 -15.77 22.44
CA ALA A 26 -27.72 -16.16 22.45
C ALA A 26 -28.10 -16.91 23.75
N LEU A 27 -27.22 -17.81 24.22
CA LEU A 27 -27.46 -18.54 25.47
C LEU A 27 -27.47 -17.61 26.70
N ASN A 28 -26.59 -16.60 26.73
CA ASN A 28 -26.59 -15.59 27.79
C ASN A 28 -27.84 -14.70 27.77
N LEU A 29 -28.31 -14.33 26.58
CA LEU A 29 -29.54 -13.55 26.43
C LEU A 29 -30.77 -14.34 26.90
N ALA A 30 -30.85 -15.62 26.52
CA ALA A 30 -31.93 -16.52 26.91
C ALA A 30 -31.96 -16.77 28.42
N THR A 31 -30.80 -17.04 29.03
CA THR A 31 -30.70 -17.24 30.49
C THR A 31 -31.07 -15.96 31.25
N SER A 32 -30.62 -14.79 30.79
CA SER A 32 -30.97 -13.50 31.40
C SER A 32 -32.48 -13.24 31.35
N CYS A 33 -33.14 -13.50 30.22
CA CYS A 33 -34.60 -13.38 30.09
C CYS A 33 -35.36 -14.34 31.02
N MET A 34 -34.92 -15.59 31.15
CA MET A 34 -35.57 -16.56 32.03
C MET A 34 -35.49 -16.18 33.51
N PHE A 35 -34.38 -15.58 33.96
CA PHE A 35 -34.26 -15.11 35.33
C PHE A 35 -35.18 -13.92 35.64
N VAL A 36 -35.42 -13.04 34.66
CA VAL A 36 -36.34 -11.90 34.81
C VAL A 36 -37.79 -12.36 34.96
N THR A 37 -38.24 -13.36 34.18
CA THR A 37 -39.62 -13.84 34.23
C THR A 37 -39.93 -14.70 35.45
N ALA A 38 -38.95 -15.42 35.99
CA ALA A 38 -39.16 -16.35 37.09
C ALA A 38 -39.22 -15.69 38.49
N GLY A 39 -39.08 -14.36 38.60
CA GLY A 39 -39.24 -13.64 39.88
C GLY A 39 -38.17 -13.95 40.95
N PHE A 40 -37.12 -14.69 40.61
CA PHE A 40 -35.97 -15.01 41.49
C PHE A 40 -35.06 -13.79 41.67
N PHE A 41 -35.58 -12.73 42.30
CA PHE A 41 -34.86 -11.48 42.51
C PHE A 41 -34.19 -11.37 43.89
N SER A 42 -34.22 -12.42 44.72
CA SER A 42 -33.66 -12.37 46.08
C SER A 42 -32.14 -12.63 46.18
N GLN A 43 -31.50 -13.10 45.09
CA GLN A 43 -30.04 -13.17 45.00
C GLN A 43 -29.51 -12.07 44.06
N SER A 44 -29.30 -10.88 44.59
CA SER A 44 -28.70 -9.73 43.91
C SER A 44 -27.33 -9.99 43.27
N ASN A 45 -26.63 -11.06 43.68
CA ASN A 45 -25.28 -11.37 43.18
C ASN A 45 -25.27 -12.04 41.79
N PHE A 46 -26.34 -12.73 41.37
CA PHE A 46 -26.31 -13.51 40.12
C PHE A 46 -26.40 -12.65 38.85
N LEU A 47 -27.08 -11.50 38.91
CA LEU A 47 -27.26 -10.60 37.76
C LEU A 47 -25.96 -9.92 37.31
N PHE A 48 -24.94 -9.87 38.17
CA PHE A 48 -23.66 -9.24 37.84
C PHE A 48 -22.61 -10.22 37.29
N PHE A 49 -22.67 -11.50 37.66
CA PHE A 49 -21.62 -12.48 37.29
C PHE A 49 -21.69 -12.97 35.84
N THR A 50 -22.89 -13.19 35.30
CA THR A 50 -23.10 -13.66 33.92
C THR A 50 -22.58 -12.70 32.85
N PRO A 51 -22.85 -11.38 32.88
CA PRO A 51 -22.28 -10.46 31.88
C PRO A 51 -20.76 -10.34 31.99
N LEU A 52 -20.20 -10.39 33.21
CA LEU A 52 -18.74 -10.36 33.41
C LEU A 52 -18.04 -11.59 32.80
N LEU A 53 -18.62 -12.79 32.97
CA LEU A 53 -18.08 -14.02 32.39
C LEU A 53 -18.16 -14.00 30.85
N SER A 54 -19.27 -13.53 30.27
CA SER A 54 -19.42 -13.47 28.81
C SER A 54 -18.44 -12.48 28.18
N VAL A 55 -18.23 -11.32 28.80
CA VAL A 55 -17.26 -10.30 28.35
C VAL A 55 -15.84 -10.82 28.46
N THR A 56 -15.47 -11.49 29.55
CA THR A 56 -14.12 -12.05 29.71
C THR A 56 -13.82 -13.13 28.68
N ILE A 57 -14.77 -14.02 28.39
CA ILE A 57 -14.64 -15.02 27.31
C ILE A 57 -14.48 -14.32 25.95
N MET A 58 -15.25 -13.26 25.67
CA MET A 58 -15.09 -12.48 24.44
C MET A 58 -13.75 -11.77 24.34
N ILE A 59 -13.22 -11.23 25.44
CA ILE A 59 -11.88 -10.59 25.47
C ILE A 59 -10.80 -11.63 25.18
N VAL A 60 -10.85 -12.81 25.81
CA VAL A 60 -9.90 -13.91 25.56
C VAL A 60 -10.00 -14.39 24.12
N GLY A 61 -11.21 -14.54 23.60
CA GLY A 61 -11.49 -14.85 22.21
C GLY A 61 -10.91 -13.83 21.23
N ALA A 62 -11.14 -12.55 21.49
CA ALA A 62 -10.57 -11.45 20.71
C ALA A 62 -9.03 -11.45 20.79
N TRP A 63 -8.43 -11.85 21.90
CA TRP A 63 -6.98 -11.98 22.00
C TRP A 63 -6.42 -13.05 21.05
N GLN A 64 -7.08 -14.19 20.90
CA GLN A 64 -6.62 -15.28 20.04
C GLN A 64 -6.81 -15.00 18.52
N GLU A 65 -7.78 -14.18 18.15
CA GLU A 65 -8.18 -14.03 16.75
C GLU A 65 -7.22 -13.13 15.94
N THR A 66 -6.27 -13.68 15.18
CA THR A 66 -5.25 -12.88 14.46
C THR A 66 -5.79 -11.77 13.53
N LYS A 67 -7.01 -11.91 13.01
CA LYS A 67 -7.61 -10.96 12.07
C LYS A 67 -8.17 -9.73 12.80
N PRO A 68 -7.85 -8.50 12.36
CA PRO A 68 -8.26 -7.27 13.06
C PRO A 68 -9.78 -7.03 13.07
N LEU A 69 -10.48 -7.47 12.02
CA LEU A 69 -11.91 -7.23 11.84
C LEU A 69 -12.80 -8.01 12.80
N PRO A 70 -12.70 -9.35 12.92
CA PRO A 70 -13.47 -10.10 13.92
C PRO A 70 -13.12 -9.70 15.36
N ARG A 71 -11.88 -9.29 15.63
CA ARG A 71 -11.50 -8.71 16.94
C ARG A 71 -12.30 -7.47 17.29
N ALA A 72 -12.33 -6.48 16.40
CA ALA A 72 -13.08 -5.24 16.63
C ALA A 72 -14.57 -5.51 16.79
N LEU A 73 -15.13 -6.38 15.94
CA LEU A 73 -16.54 -6.73 15.97
C LEU A 73 -16.92 -7.45 17.27
N ALA A 74 -16.09 -8.37 17.76
CA ALA A 74 -16.28 -9.02 19.06
C ALA A 74 -16.27 -8.01 20.23
N LEU A 75 -15.37 -7.03 20.21
CA LEU A 75 -15.32 -5.98 21.24
C LEU A 75 -16.56 -5.06 21.21
N VAL A 76 -17.03 -4.69 20.02
CA VAL A 76 -18.25 -3.89 19.85
C VAL A 76 -19.49 -4.65 20.34
N ILE A 77 -19.61 -5.94 19.98
CA ILE A 77 -20.71 -6.78 20.47
C ILE A 77 -20.66 -6.92 22.00
N GLY A 78 -19.48 -7.20 22.55
CA GLY A 78 -19.30 -7.29 24.00
C GLY A 78 -19.70 -6.00 24.72
N TRP A 79 -19.37 -4.84 24.15
CA TRP A 79 -19.79 -3.54 24.68
C TRP A 79 -21.30 -3.34 24.64
N LEU A 80 -21.96 -3.68 23.53
CA LEU A 80 -23.42 -3.58 23.41
C LEU A 80 -24.15 -4.49 24.41
N ILE A 81 -23.63 -5.70 24.65
CA ILE A 81 -24.17 -6.62 25.66
C ILE A 81 -24.02 -6.03 27.06
N LEU A 82 -22.85 -5.45 27.38
CA LEU A 82 -22.63 -4.76 28.65
C LEU A 82 -23.58 -3.58 28.85
N LEU A 83 -23.79 -2.78 27.80
CA LEU A 83 -24.64 -1.60 27.85
C LEU A 83 -26.12 -2.00 28.03
N GLY A 84 -26.57 -3.05 27.31
CA GLY A 84 -27.92 -3.59 27.46
C GLY A 84 -28.19 -4.20 28.84
N THR A 85 -27.25 -4.99 29.37
CA THR A 85 -27.38 -5.57 30.73
C THR A 85 -27.39 -4.49 31.80
N PHE A 86 -26.57 -3.45 31.66
CA PHE A 86 -26.57 -2.32 32.57
C PHE A 86 -27.87 -1.50 32.50
N ALA A 87 -28.42 -1.27 31.30
CA ALA A 87 -29.70 -0.58 31.13
C ALA A 87 -30.86 -1.34 31.79
N LEU A 88 -30.92 -2.66 31.63
CA LEU A 88 -31.93 -3.51 32.28
C LEU A 88 -31.80 -3.50 33.81
N ALA A 89 -30.58 -3.55 34.33
CA ALA A 89 -30.32 -3.45 35.77
C ALA A 89 -30.79 -2.10 36.34
N ALA A 90 -30.54 -1.00 35.62
CA ALA A 90 -30.99 0.34 36.03
C ALA A 90 -32.52 0.44 36.10
N ILE A 91 -33.24 -0.12 35.12
CA ILE A 91 -34.71 -0.17 35.12
C ILE A 91 -35.24 -0.96 36.32
N GLY A 92 -34.64 -2.13 36.61
CA GLY A 92 -35.04 -2.97 37.74
C GLY A 92 -34.85 -2.31 39.11
N ILE A 93 -33.77 -1.54 39.29
CA ILE A 93 -33.51 -0.80 40.54
C ILE A 93 -34.49 0.38 40.69
N ALA A 94 -34.80 1.08 39.59
CA ALA A 94 -35.74 2.20 39.61
C ALA A 94 -37.15 1.77 40.06
N GLN A 95 -37.60 0.57 39.66
CA GLN A 95 -38.91 0.05 40.07
C GLN A 95 -39.02 -0.25 41.57
N LYS A 96 -37.91 -0.51 42.26
CA LYS A 96 -37.88 -0.83 43.71
C LYS A 96 -37.65 0.39 44.60
N GLY A 97 -37.68 1.61 44.05
CA GLY A 97 -37.41 2.84 44.80
C GLY A 97 -35.94 3.00 45.21
N GLY A 98 -35.02 2.26 44.57
CA GLY A 98 -33.59 2.43 44.78
C GLY A 98 -33.07 3.72 44.16
N SER A 99 -32.05 4.31 44.78
CA SER A 99 -31.39 5.51 44.24
C SER A 99 -30.65 5.19 42.94
N LEU A 100 -31.00 5.88 41.84
CA LEU A 100 -30.34 5.75 40.54
C LEU A 100 -28.85 6.15 40.57
N THR A 101 -28.44 6.99 41.52
CA THR A 101 -27.08 7.56 41.55
C THR A 101 -25.99 6.53 41.78
N SER A 102 -26.20 5.53 42.65
CA SER A 102 -25.20 4.50 42.95
C SER A 102 -24.99 3.52 41.78
N THR A 103 -26.05 3.26 41.01
CA THR A 103 -25.97 2.37 39.85
C THR A 103 -25.17 3.04 38.74
N LEU A 104 -25.48 4.31 38.44
CA LEU A 104 -24.84 5.10 37.38
C LEU A 104 -23.33 5.28 37.61
N SER A 105 -22.87 5.47 38.85
CA SER A 105 -21.44 5.66 39.13
C SER A 105 -20.61 4.40 38.85
N ALA A 106 -21.12 3.22 39.21
CA ALA A 106 -20.38 1.96 38.99
C ALA A 106 -20.38 1.55 37.51
N GLY A 107 -21.51 1.71 36.81
CA GLY A 107 -21.56 1.43 35.36
C GLY A 107 -20.80 2.42 34.52
N GLY A 108 -20.83 3.71 34.89
CA GLY A 108 -20.15 4.77 34.16
C GLY A 108 -18.63 4.56 34.07
N ALA A 109 -18.00 4.09 35.15
CA ALA A 109 -16.57 3.80 35.13
C ALA A 109 -16.23 2.65 34.16
N MET A 110 -17.03 1.58 34.15
CA MET A 110 -16.80 0.42 33.28
C MET A 110 -17.04 0.76 31.80
N THR A 111 -18.07 1.56 31.49
CA THR A 111 -18.36 1.96 30.11
C THR A 111 -17.27 2.87 29.55
N LEU A 112 -16.69 3.76 30.36
CA LEU A 112 -15.55 4.60 29.96
C LEU A 112 -14.29 3.77 29.67
N ILE A 113 -13.99 2.76 30.50
CA ILE A 113 -12.84 1.86 30.27
C ILE A 113 -13.03 1.08 28.96
N LEU A 114 -14.22 0.50 28.73
CA LEU A 114 -14.47 -0.19 27.47
C LEU A 114 -14.42 0.77 26.27
N ALA A 115 -14.97 1.98 26.39
CA ALA A 115 -14.91 2.98 25.31
C ALA A 115 -13.45 3.32 24.95
N GLY A 116 -12.58 3.47 25.96
CA GLY A 116 -11.15 3.65 25.76
C GLY A 116 -10.49 2.47 25.04
N LEU A 117 -10.82 1.23 25.42
CA LEU A 117 -10.32 0.03 24.76
C LEU A 117 -10.81 -0.05 23.30
N ILE A 118 -12.09 0.22 23.03
CA ILE A 118 -12.66 0.21 21.68
C ILE A 118 -11.98 1.29 20.81
N GLY A 119 -11.77 2.49 21.34
CA GLY A 119 -11.05 3.55 20.64
C GLY A 119 -9.61 3.15 20.31
N PHE A 120 -8.88 2.60 21.28
CA PHE A 120 -7.49 2.15 21.09
C PHE A 120 -7.38 1.03 20.05
N TYR A 121 -8.20 -0.02 20.17
CA TYR A 121 -8.19 -1.13 19.21
C TYR A 121 -8.74 -0.71 17.85
N GLY A 122 -9.77 0.14 17.80
CA GLY A 122 -10.34 0.68 16.57
C GLY A 122 -9.32 1.45 15.74
N LEU A 123 -8.52 2.32 16.36
CA LEU A 123 -7.42 3.03 15.68
C LEU A 123 -6.39 2.06 15.10
N LYS A 124 -6.03 1.01 15.84
CA LYS A 124 -5.05 0.00 15.40
C LYS A 124 -5.60 -0.86 14.26
N THR A 125 -6.87 -1.26 14.31
CA THR A 125 -7.51 -2.09 13.28
C THR A 125 -7.70 -1.30 11.99
N VAL A 126 -8.05 -0.02 12.06
CA VAL A 126 -8.14 0.86 10.87
C VAL A 126 -6.79 0.97 10.16
N ARG A 127 -5.68 1.15 10.90
CA ARG A 127 -4.33 1.19 10.31
C ARG A 127 -3.95 -0.15 9.68
N ALA A 128 -4.18 -1.25 10.39
CA ALA A 128 -3.90 -2.60 9.87
C ALA A 128 -4.72 -2.90 8.61
N TYR A 129 -5.98 -2.47 8.58
CA TYR A 129 -6.86 -2.65 7.43
C TYR A 129 -6.40 -1.81 6.23
N ARG A 130 -6.02 -0.54 6.45
CA ARG A 130 -5.42 0.30 5.40
C ARG A 130 -4.15 -0.33 4.81
N ASN A 131 -3.27 -0.85 5.66
CA ASN A 131 -2.04 -1.51 5.21
C ASN A 131 -2.33 -2.82 4.44
N ALA A 132 -3.38 -3.56 4.84
CA ALA A 132 -3.78 -4.78 4.13
C ALA A 132 -4.41 -4.46 2.76
N LEU A 133 -5.22 -3.41 2.69
CA LEU A 133 -5.77 -2.91 1.42
C LEU A 133 -4.67 -2.41 0.49
N SER A 134 -3.71 -1.64 0.99
CA SER A 134 -2.59 -1.14 0.18
C SER A 134 -1.72 -2.29 -0.35
N ALA A 135 -1.47 -3.33 0.46
CA ALA A 135 -0.72 -4.50 0.02
C ALA A 135 -1.45 -5.29 -1.09
N GLY A 136 -2.79 -5.39 -1.02
CA GLY A 136 -3.58 -6.01 -2.09
C GLY A 136 -3.57 -5.19 -3.39
N ALA A 137 -3.67 -3.87 -3.26
CA ALA A 137 -3.57 -2.93 -4.37
C ALA A 137 -2.17 -2.98 -5.04
N GLU A 138 -1.11 -3.04 -4.23
CA GLU A 138 0.28 -3.19 -4.69
C GLU A 138 0.46 -4.48 -5.50
N GLN A 139 -0.06 -5.62 -5.01
CA GLN A 139 -0.01 -6.88 -5.76
C GLN A 139 -0.76 -6.82 -7.09
N LEU A 140 -1.96 -6.24 -7.11
CA LEU A 140 -2.73 -6.08 -8.34
C LEU A 140 -1.99 -5.21 -9.36
N LEU A 141 -1.37 -4.11 -8.90
CA LEU A 141 -0.58 -3.23 -9.75
C LEU A 141 0.65 -3.95 -10.34
N VAL A 142 1.35 -4.74 -9.52
CA VAL A 142 2.50 -5.53 -9.97
C VAL A 142 2.08 -6.53 -11.05
N ASP A 143 0.97 -7.24 -10.85
CA ASP A 143 0.45 -8.19 -11.82
C ASP A 143 0.07 -7.50 -13.14
N LEU A 144 -0.60 -6.34 -13.08
CA LEU A 144 -0.96 -5.56 -14.26
C LEU A 144 0.26 -5.13 -15.06
N VAL A 145 1.28 -4.59 -14.38
CA VAL A 145 2.52 -4.11 -15.01
C VAL A 145 3.35 -5.26 -15.55
N GLN A 146 3.37 -6.42 -14.88
CA GLN A 146 4.08 -7.60 -15.40
C GLN A 146 3.41 -8.18 -16.64
N ILE A 147 2.08 -8.17 -16.71
CA ILE A 147 1.33 -8.72 -17.85
C ILE A 147 1.36 -7.78 -19.06
N ARG A 148 1.07 -6.48 -18.85
CA ARG A 148 0.98 -5.49 -19.94
C ARG A 148 2.33 -4.89 -20.30
N GLY A 149 3.30 -4.93 -19.38
CA GLY A 149 4.63 -4.35 -19.54
C GLY A 149 4.66 -2.83 -19.36
N GLU A 150 3.66 -2.12 -19.88
CA GLU A 150 3.46 -0.68 -19.74
C GLU A 150 2.00 -0.42 -19.38
N VAL A 151 1.77 0.39 -18.34
CA VAL A 151 0.42 0.75 -17.88
C VAL A 151 0.37 2.24 -17.59
N THR A 152 -0.69 2.92 -18.04
CA THR A 152 -0.89 4.33 -17.70
C THR A 152 -1.45 4.47 -16.28
N LEU A 153 -1.15 5.56 -15.56
CA LEU A 153 -1.68 5.79 -14.22
C LEU A 153 -3.21 5.85 -14.20
N ALA A 154 -3.84 6.35 -15.26
CA ALA A 154 -5.30 6.38 -15.39
C ALA A 154 -5.89 4.96 -15.47
N GLU A 155 -5.29 4.09 -16.29
CA GLU A 155 -5.70 2.68 -16.43
C GLU A 155 -5.43 1.88 -15.15
N ALA A 156 -4.28 2.12 -14.49
CA ALA A 156 -3.99 1.55 -13.18
C ALA A 156 -5.02 2.01 -12.14
N ALA A 157 -5.39 3.30 -12.14
CA ALA A 157 -6.38 3.85 -11.22
C ALA A 157 -7.77 3.27 -11.43
N GLU A 158 -8.18 3.07 -12.69
CA GLU A 158 -9.44 2.42 -13.05
C GLU A 158 -9.50 0.98 -12.53
N GLU A 159 -8.44 0.20 -12.77
CA GLU A 159 -8.38 -1.20 -12.32
C GLU A 159 -8.29 -1.32 -10.79
N LEU A 160 -7.54 -0.42 -10.14
CA LEU A 160 -7.43 -0.32 -8.68
C LEU A 160 -8.69 0.28 -8.02
N ARG A 161 -9.64 0.80 -8.82
CA ARG A 161 -10.82 1.56 -8.34
C ARG A 161 -10.43 2.68 -7.38
N SER A 162 -9.37 3.40 -7.71
CA SER A 162 -8.77 4.46 -6.89
C SER A 162 -8.56 5.74 -7.71
N SER A 163 -8.15 6.83 -7.05
CA SER A 163 -7.78 8.04 -7.79
C SER A 163 -6.43 7.85 -8.49
N ALA A 164 -6.18 8.62 -9.57
CA ALA A 164 -4.87 8.62 -10.25
C ALA A 164 -3.71 8.99 -9.31
N SER A 165 -3.96 9.86 -8.32
CA SER A 165 -2.98 10.23 -7.29
C SER A 165 -2.67 9.06 -6.35
N ASP A 166 -3.69 8.30 -5.94
CA ASP A 166 -3.50 7.13 -5.07
C ASP A 166 -2.75 6.02 -5.82
N ALA A 167 -3.10 5.78 -7.09
CA ALA A 167 -2.40 4.83 -7.95
C ALA A 167 -0.93 5.21 -8.12
N ALA A 168 -0.61 6.49 -8.27
CA ALA A 168 0.77 6.98 -8.34
C ALA A 168 1.53 6.70 -7.04
N HIS A 169 0.96 7.02 -5.88
CA HIS A 169 1.58 6.75 -4.58
C HIS A 169 1.79 5.25 -4.32
N ILE A 170 0.82 4.42 -4.71
CA ILE A 170 0.95 2.95 -4.61
C ILE A 170 2.06 2.45 -5.54
N ALA A 171 2.17 2.98 -6.76
CA ALA A 171 3.22 2.62 -7.69
C ALA A 171 4.61 3.02 -7.19
N GLU A 172 4.78 4.24 -6.68
CA GLU A 172 6.02 4.70 -6.06
C GLU A 172 6.40 3.84 -4.86
N GLN A 173 5.44 3.55 -3.99
CA GLN A 173 5.63 2.69 -2.83
C GLN A 173 6.04 1.27 -3.25
N ALA A 174 5.45 0.73 -4.32
CA ALA A 174 5.77 -0.58 -4.86
C ALA A 174 7.19 -0.65 -5.44
N VAL A 175 7.66 0.41 -6.11
CA VAL A 175 9.05 0.50 -6.58
C VAL A 175 10.01 0.66 -5.40
N ALA A 176 9.67 1.50 -4.43
CA ALA A 176 10.49 1.75 -3.24
C ALA A 176 10.60 0.51 -2.33
N SER A 177 9.54 -0.29 -2.21
CA SER A 177 9.52 -1.55 -1.46
C SER A 177 10.25 -2.68 -2.19
N GLY A 178 10.52 -2.51 -3.49
CA GLY A 178 11.06 -3.56 -4.36
C GLY A 178 10.03 -4.61 -4.80
N ALA A 179 8.74 -4.41 -4.48
CA ALA A 179 7.67 -5.29 -4.96
C ALA A 179 7.47 -5.17 -6.48
N LEU A 180 7.62 -3.96 -7.01
CA LEU A 180 7.60 -3.69 -8.45
C LEU A 180 9.03 -3.51 -8.97
N ALA A 181 9.51 -4.50 -9.73
CA ALA A 181 10.70 -4.36 -10.54
C ALA A 181 10.36 -3.49 -11.77
N GLY A 182 10.48 -2.17 -11.64
CA GLY A 182 10.07 -1.22 -12.67
C GLY A 182 10.45 0.22 -12.35
N ALA A 183 9.95 1.15 -13.15
CA ALA A 183 10.08 2.58 -12.92
C ALA A 183 8.73 3.27 -13.12
N VAL A 184 8.46 4.28 -12.31
CA VAL A 184 7.28 5.15 -12.43
C VAL A 184 7.74 6.49 -13.00
N ASP A 185 7.10 6.90 -14.08
CA ASP A 185 7.31 8.19 -14.74
C ASP A 185 6.10 9.10 -14.46
N LEU A 186 6.21 9.92 -13.41
CA LEU A 186 5.14 10.82 -12.97
C LEU A 186 4.79 11.90 -14.02
N PRO A 187 5.77 12.60 -14.64
CA PRO A 187 5.46 13.58 -15.69
C PRO A 187 4.56 13.04 -16.79
N ASN A 188 4.78 11.78 -17.19
CA ASN A 188 4.09 11.17 -18.31
C ASN A 188 3.00 10.19 -17.90
N GLN A 189 2.77 10.06 -16.58
CA GLN A 189 1.75 9.22 -15.99
C GLN A 189 1.81 7.76 -16.47
N ARG A 190 3.02 7.18 -16.53
CA ARG A 190 3.25 5.81 -17.02
C ARG A 190 4.08 5.01 -16.05
N ILE A 191 3.78 3.71 -15.97
CA ILE A 191 4.52 2.73 -15.17
C ILE A 191 5.09 1.71 -16.14
N TYR A 192 6.41 1.50 -16.04
CA TYR A 192 7.15 0.56 -16.86
C TYR A 192 7.62 -0.63 -16.04
N SER A 193 7.41 -1.84 -16.54
CA SER A 193 8.09 -3.02 -16.01
C SER A 193 9.59 -2.96 -16.34
N LEU A 194 10.41 -3.65 -15.54
CA LEU A 194 11.86 -3.72 -15.76
C LEU A 194 12.21 -4.31 -17.13
N THR A 195 11.44 -5.30 -17.60
CA THR A 195 11.66 -5.95 -18.90
C THR A 195 11.35 -5.00 -20.05
N MET A 196 10.24 -4.27 -19.99
CA MET A 196 9.89 -3.26 -21.00
C MET A 196 10.87 -2.10 -21.01
N LEU A 197 11.28 -1.63 -19.84
CA LEU A 197 12.27 -0.56 -19.72
C LEU A 197 13.62 -0.99 -20.33
N ALA A 198 14.07 -2.21 -20.05
CA ALA A 198 15.29 -2.76 -20.66
C ALA A 198 15.16 -2.91 -22.18
N GLN A 199 13.99 -3.33 -22.68
CA GLN A 199 13.72 -3.44 -24.12
C GLN A 199 13.75 -2.07 -24.80
N LYS A 200 13.10 -1.05 -24.23
CA LYS A 200 13.11 0.33 -24.74
C LYS A 200 14.52 0.94 -24.75
N GLN A 201 15.30 0.67 -23.71
CA GLN A 201 16.70 1.11 -23.63
C GLN A 201 17.59 0.43 -24.69
N ALA A 202 17.40 -0.87 -24.91
CA ALA A 202 18.10 -1.58 -25.97
C ALA A 202 17.69 -1.07 -27.36
N GLN A 203 16.39 -0.80 -27.57
CA GLN A 203 15.89 -0.21 -28.80
C GLN A 203 16.50 1.17 -29.05
N LEU A 204 16.53 2.05 -28.04
CA LEU A 204 17.18 3.35 -28.11
C LEU A 204 18.62 3.23 -28.59
N ALA A 205 19.41 2.36 -27.94
CA ALA A 205 20.81 2.16 -28.31
C ALA A 205 20.94 1.66 -29.76
N SER A 206 20.09 0.72 -30.17
CA SER A 206 20.12 0.16 -31.54
C SER A 206 19.77 1.20 -32.62
N VAL A 207 18.78 2.07 -32.37
CA VAL A 207 18.37 3.12 -33.30
C VAL A 207 19.49 4.16 -33.46
N VAL A 208 20.05 4.63 -32.35
CA VAL A 208 21.13 5.64 -32.37
C VAL A 208 22.40 5.08 -33.02
N GLN A 209 22.73 3.81 -32.77
CA GLN A 209 23.88 3.14 -33.38
C GLN A 209 23.67 2.91 -34.89
N ALA A 210 22.46 2.56 -35.33
CA ALA A 210 22.16 2.31 -36.74
C ALA A 210 22.14 3.59 -37.58
N GLN A 211 21.66 4.71 -37.02
CA GLN A 211 21.54 5.96 -37.78
C GLN A 211 22.81 6.83 -37.76
N GLY A 212 23.72 6.62 -36.80
CA GLY A 212 24.91 7.46 -36.62
C GLY A 212 24.59 8.81 -35.98
N GLN A 213 23.55 9.49 -36.46
CA GLN A 213 22.99 10.72 -35.88
C GLN A 213 21.45 10.67 -35.89
N ILE A 214 20.81 11.12 -34.82
CA ILE A 214 19.35 11.25 -34.75
C ILE A 214 18.96 12.45 -33.88
N THR A 215 17.89 13.16 -34.25
CA THR A 215 17.34 14.23 -33.42
C THR A 215 16.44 13.68 -32.30
N MET A 216 16.37 14.36 -31.16
CA MET A 216 15.55 13.97 -30.01
C MET A 216 14.05 13.87 -30.38
N PRO A 217 13.47 14.79 -31.19
CA PRO A 217 12.09 14.66 -31.63
C PRO A 217 11.84 13.43 -32.52
N ASP A 218 12.80 13.09 -33.40
CA ASP A 218 12.72 11.87 -34.22
C ASP A 218 12.79 10.62 -33.35
N LEU A 219 13.73 10.58 -32.41
CA LEU A 219 13.89 9.47 -31.47
C LEU A 219 12.66 9.33 -30.56
N SER A 220 12.05 10.44 -30.14
CA SER A 220 10.78 10.50 -29.38
C SER A 220 9.64 9.85 -30.15
N ARG A 221 9.51 10.15 -31.45
CA ARG A 221 8.51 9.54 -32.33
C ARG A 221 8.75 8.04 -32.52
N GLU A 222 10.01 7.64 -32.72
CA GLU A 222 10.39 6.24 -32.93
C GLU A 222 10.15 5.39 -31.68
N LEU A 223 10.59 5.86 -30.50
CA LEU A 223 10.44 5.14 -29.24
C LEU A 223 9.06 5.30 -28.61
N ARG A 224 8.25 6.24 -29.12
CA ARG A 224 6.97 6.69 -28.52
C ARG A 224 7.15 7.06 -27.05
N ALA A 225 8.26 7.73 -26.76
CA ALA A 225 8.68 8.09 -25.42
C ALA A 225 9.01 9.58 -25.39
N PRO A 226 8.63 10.30 -24.33
CA PRO A 226 8.90 11.72 -24.18
C PRO A 226 10.39 11.99 -24.04
N GLU A 227 10.83 13.14 -24.52
CA GLU A 227 12.25 13.51 -24.61
C GLU A 227 12.94 13.52 -23.22
N SER A 228 12.21 13.93 -22.18
CA SER A 228 12.69 13.90 -20.79
C SER A 228 13.03 12.48 -20.32
N LEU A 229 12.22 11.50 -20.71
CA LEU A 229 12.42 10.09 -20.38
C LEU A 229 13.57 9.50 -21.20
N ILE A 230 13.67 9.85 -22.48
CA ILE A 230 14.77 9.45 -23.36
C ILE A 230 16.11 9.95 -22.82
N ARG A 231 16.17 11.21 -22.40
CA ARG A 231 17.35 11.80 -21.74
C ARG A 231 17.73 10.99 -20.49
N GLN A 232 16.77 10.62 -19.65
CA GLN A 232 17.02 9.79 -18.48
C GLN A 232 17.55 8.39 -18.84
N TRP A 233 16.96 7.74 -19.85
CA TRP A 233 17.43 6.45 -20.35
C TRP A 233 18.84 6.51 -20.94
N LEU A 234 19.17 7.58 -21.64
CA LEU A 234 20.50 7.81 -22.19
C LEU A 234 21.53 7.89 -21.06
N TYR A 235 21.29 8.71 -20.03
CA TYR A 235 22.18 8.76 -18.86
C TYR A 235 22.32 7.40 -18.16
N GLN A 236 21.24 6.62 -18.06
CA GLN A 236 21.30 5.27 -17.48
C GLN A 236 22.14 4.31 -18.35
N LEU A 237 22.07 4.41 -19.67
CA LEU A 237 22.88 3.59 -20.58
C LEU A 237 24.36 3.95 -20.50
N VAL A 238 24.68 5.24 -20.46
CA VAL A 238 26.04 5.77 -20.28
C VAL A 238 26.63 5.28 -18.96
N ARG A 239 25.90 5.43 -17.86
CA ARG A 239 26.34 4.93 -16.55
C ARG A 239 26.61 3.42 -16.52
N ARG A 240 25.94 2.65 -17.38
CA ARG A 240 26.14 1.20 -17.53
C ARG A 240 27.22 0.86 -18.56
N GLY A 241 27.88 1.85 -19.15
CA GLY A 241 28.89 1.68 -20.21
C GLY A 241 28.33 1.11 -21.52
N ARG A 242 27.01 1.12 -21.71
CA ARG A 242 26.33 0.52 -22.88
C ARG A 242 26.12 1.49 -24.04
N PHE A 243 26.47 2.76 -23.88
CA PHE A 243 26.37 3.78 -24.91
C PHE A 243 27.68 4.56 -24.96
N SER A 244 28.17 4.83 -26.18
CA SER A 244 29.30 5.72 -26.45
C SER A 244 28.89 6.68 -27.58
N GLY A 245 29.15 7.97 -27.38
CA GLY A 245 28.68 9.00 -28.27
C GLY A 245 28.70 10.36 -27.61
N TYR A 246 28.12 11.36 -28.26
CA TYR A 246 27.93 12.68 -27.67
C TYR A 246 26.57 13.23 -28.02
N VAL A 247 26.04 14.10 -27.16
CA VAL A 247 24.78 14.79 -27.39
C VAL A 247 25.03 16.28 -27.41
N ASN A 248 24.48 16.92 -28.43
CA ASN A 248 24.34 18.37 -28.47
C ASN A 248 22.93 18.73 -27.98
N TRP A 249 22.84 19.26 -26.76
CA TRP A 249 21.57 19.68 -26.16
C TRP A 249 21.01 20.96 -26.75
N GLU A 250 21.82 21.76 -27.43
CA GLU A 250 21.35 22.99 -28.11
C GLU A 250 20.62 22.66 -29.41
N SER A 251 21.09 21.62 -30.13
CA SER A 251 20.45 21.14 -31.36
C SER A 251 19.53 19.93 -31.15
N ASP A 252 19.43 19.44 -29.92
CA ASP A 252 18.76 18.17 -29.57
C ASP A 252 19.20 17.00 -30.47
N THR A 253 20.48 16.93 -30.84
CA THR A 253 21.02 15.87 -31.72
C THR A 253 21.91 14.91 -30.95
N ILE A 254 21.67 13.62 -31.13
CA ILE A 254 22.44 12.53 -30.55
C ILE A 254 23.31 11.93 -31.64
N TYR A 255 24.61 11.79 -31.37
CA TYR A 255 25.59 11.19 -32.26
C TYR A 255 26.12 9.91 -31.63
N SER A 256 26.06 8.78 -32.34
CA SER A 256 26.85 7.60 -31.99
C SER A 256 28.24 7.72 -32.57
N GLN A 257 29.24 7.46 -31.73
CA GLN A 257 30.62 7.37 -32.15
C GLN A 257 31.31 6.28 -31.34
N GLU A 258 32.31 5.64 -31.96
CA GLU A 258 33.08 4.60 -31.30
C GLU A 258 33.83 5.17 -30.09
N ARG A 259 33.78 4.43 -28.97
CA ARG A 259 34.38 4.82 -27.70
C ARG A 259 35.89 5.10 -27.83
N GLU A 260 36.59 4.32 -28.65
CA GLU A 260 38.04 4.43 -28.85
C GLU A 260 38.43 5.75 -29.52
N GLU A 261 37.64 6.21 -30.51
CA GLU A 261 37.86 7.49 -31.17
C GLU A 261 37.61 8.69 -30.26
N LEU A 262 36.62 8.59 -29.36
CA LEU A 262 36.28 9.65 -28.42
C LEU A 262 37.31 9.78 -27.29
N GLN A 263 37.83 8.66 -26.76
CA GLN A 263 38.84 8.68 -25.69
C GLN A 263 40.18 9.28 -26.12
N GLN A 264 40.54 9.13 -27.40
CA GLN A 264 41.79 9.67 -27.94
C GLN A 264 41.71 11.18 -28.24
N ARG A 265 40.51 11.76 -28.30
CA ARG A 265 40.32 13.18 -28.61
C ARG A 265 40.27 14.01 -27.33
N HIS A 266 41.18 14.97 -27.23
CA HIS A 266 41.16 15.99 -26.17
C HIS A 266 40.31 17.23 -26.54
N THR A 267 39.72 17.25 -27.73
CA THR A 267 38.94 18.37 -28.27
C THR A 267 37.52 17.95 -28.63
N CYS A 268 36.57 18.86 -28.44
CA CYS A 268 35.16 18.62 -28.74
C CYS A 268 34.94 18.35 -30.25
N PRO A 269 34.22 17.29 -30.64
CA PRO A 269 33.94 17.01 -32.06
C PRO A 269 33.02 18.04 -32.72
N ASN A 270 32.23 18.77 -31.92
CA ASN A 270 31.28 19.77 -32.40
C ASN A 270 31.94 21.16 -32.64
N CYS A 271 32.81 21.62 -31.74
CA CYS A 271 33.37 22.98 -31.79
C CYS A 271 34.90 23.09 -31.67
N ALA A 272 35.61 21.96 -31.53
CA ALA A 272 37.06 21.89 -31.32
C ALA A 272 37.61 22.55 -30.04
N ALA A 273 36.75 23.02 -29.13
CA ALA A 273 37.16 23.56 -27.84
C ALA A 273 37.74 22.47 -26.91
N PRO A 274 38.59 22.86 -25.93
CA PRO A 274 39.06 21.95 -24.90
C PRO A 274 37.90 21.40 -24.07
N LEU A 275 38.05 20.16 -23.63
CA LEU A 275 37.04 19.40 -22.91
C LEU A 275 37.29 19.39 -21.40
N GLU A 276 36.23 19.52 -20.61
CA GLU A 276 36.30 19.50 -19.14
C GLU A 276 35.54 18.29 -18.57
N LEU A 277 36.10 17.65 -17.55
CA LEU A 277 35.46 16.53 -16.87
C LEU A 277 34.35 17.07 -15.96
N VAL A 278 33.09 16.82 -16.32
CA VAL A 278 31.92 17.26 -15.55
C VAL A 278 31.43 16.15 -14.61
N GLY A 279 31.77 14.88 -14.89
CA GLY A 279 31.41 13.75 -14.02
C GLY A 279 32.08 12.43 -14.39
N GLN A 280 31.68 11.34 -13.70
CA GLN A 280 32.18 9.98 -13.97
C GLN A 280 31.69 9.50 -15.34
N GLY A 281 32.56 9.56 -16.36
CA GLY A 281 32.25 9.12 -17.73
C GLY A 281 31.49 10.16 -18.56
N ILE A 282 31.39 11.41 -18.09
CA ILE A 282 30.76 12.52 -18.82
C ILE A 282 31.77 13.66 -18.94
N ILE A 283 32.10 14.00 -20.18
CA ILE A 283 32.99 15.10 -20.51
C ILE A 283 32.13 16.19 -21.16
N GLY A 284 32.04 17.35 -20.52
CA GLY A 284 31.24 18.47 -21.01
C GLY A 284 32.10 19.47 -21.77
N CYS A 285 31.56 20.04 -22.84
CA CYS A 285 32.15 21.20 -23.50
C CYS A 285 31.51 22.48 -22.95
N THR A 286 32.30 23.34 -22.31
CA THR A 286 31.82 24.63 -21.77
C THR A 286 31.47 25.64 -22.87
N PHE A 287 31.93 25.42 -24.10
CA PHE A 287 31.74 26.34 -25.21
C PHE A 287 30.41 26.12 -25.96
N CYS A 288 30.08 24.86 -26.29
CA CYS A 288 28.85 24.52 -27.03
C CYS A 288 27.84 23.69 -26.23
N GLY A 289 28.13 23.39 -24.97
CA GLY A 289 27.23 22.60 -24.11
C GLY A 289 27.09 21.12 -24.50
N ALA A 290 27.89 20.63 -25.45
CA ALA A 290 27.86 19.22 -25.83
C ALA A 290 28.40 18.34 -24.70
N GLU A 291 27.71 17.23 -24.43
CA GLU A 291 28.13 16.23 -23.47
C GLU A 291 28.62 14.97 -24.21
N ILE A 292 29.86 14.60 -23.95
CA ILE A 292 30.51 13.40 -24.51
C ILE A 292 30.46 12.31 -23.45
N PHE A 293 29.98 11.15 -23.89
CA PHE A 293 29.81 9.95 -23.07
C PHE A 293 30.87 8.93 -23.42
N VAL A 294 31.78 8.67 -22.48
CA VAL A 294 32.95 7.78 -22.63
C VAL A 294 32.84 6.54 -21.75
#